data_AF-A0A451BI55-F1
#
_entry.id   AF-A0A451BI55-F1
#
_cell.length_a   1.000
_cell.length_b   1.000
_cell.length_c   1.000
_cell.angle_alpha   90.00
_cell.angle_beta   90.00
_cell.angle_gamma   90.00
#
_symmetry.space_group_name_H-M   'P 1'
#
loop_
_entity.id
_entity.type
_entity.pdbx_description
1 polymer ?
#
loop_
_entity_poly.entity_id
_entity_poly.type
_entity_poly.pdbx_seq_one_letter_code
_entity_poly.pdbx_strand_id
1 'polypeptide(L)'
;MVALEPYSEHNREYGYDQANSRRAETEKEVQEWLGEQMDLRSKGRYHAHRGTEVSQRNRTDIIVSSTAAKVEVVIEIKHGGKSWSGRALKAALEKQLTGKYLNPRERRHGILLITHHGEKGWQHPDTRKRLGFGGLIEYLRKVADSTTENQYGPVQVRVFGLDASG
;
A
#
# COMPACT_ATOMS: atom_id res chain seq x y z
N MET A 1 16.62 -2.32 -45.84
CA MET A 1 15.22 -2.09 -45.40
C MET A 1 15.09 -2.78 -44.06
N VAL A 2 15.25 -2.04 -42.96
CA VAL A 2 15.24 -2.60 -41.59
C VAL A 2 13.79 -2.80 -41.19
N ALA A 3 13.41 -4.04 -40.89
CA ALA A 3 12.09 -4.37 -40.37
C ALA A 3 11.91 -3.66 -39.02
N LEU A 4 10.90 -2.82 -38.91
CA LEU A 4 10.45 -2.26 -37.65
C LEU A 4 9.85 -3.41 -36.83
N GLU A 5 10.40 -3.70 -35.67
CA GLU A 5 9.79 -4.65 -34.74
C GLU A 5 8.38 -4.17 -34.34
N PRO A 6 7.41 -5.07 -34.19
CA PRO A 6 6.06 -4.70 -33.80
C PRO A 6 6.07 -4.18 -32.35
N TYR A 7 5.64 -2.92 -32.17
CA TYR A 7 5.32 -2.36 -30.86
C TYR A 7 4.34 -3.29 -30.12
N SER A 8 4.82 -3.99 -29.10
CA SER A 8 4.04 -4.97 -28.35
C SER A 8 2.95 -4.30 -27.51
N GLU A 9 1.74 -4.88 -27.48
CA GLU A 9 0.62 -4.43 -26.65
C GLU A 9 0.98 -4.34 -25.15
N HIS A 10 1.95 -5.14 -24.72
CA HIS A 10 2.54 -5.11 -23.38
C HIS A 10 3.07 -3.72 -23.01
N ASN A 11 3.76 -3.02 -23.93
CA ASN A 11 4.27 -1.67 -23.64
C ASN A 11 3.17 -0.61 -23.55
N ARG A 12 2.01 -0.83 -24.18
CA ARG A 12 0.85 0.06 -24.03
C ARG A 12 0.21 -0.13 -22.66
N GLU A 13 -0.07 -1.37 -22.25
CA GLU A 13 -0.71 -1.68 -20.96
C GLU A 13 0.10 -1.12 -19.77
N TYR A 14 1.43 -1.32 -19.74
CA TYR A 14 2.28 -0.75 -18.69
C TYR A 14 2.35 0.78 -18.71
N GLY A 15 2.26 1.40 -19.89
CA GLY A 15 2.21 2.85 -20.03
C GLY A 15 0.89 3.43 -19.49
N TYR A 16 -0.23 2.75 -19.73
CA TYR A 16 -1.54 3.09 -19.18
C TYR A 16 -1.60 2.87 -17.66
N ASP A 17 -1.03 1.77 -17.16
CA ASP A 17 -0.97 1.46 -15.72
C ASP A 17 -0.20 2.53 -14.94
N GLN A 18 0.96 2.96 -15.47
CA GLN A 18 1.73 4.04 -14.86
C GLN A 18 1.02 5.39 -14.94
N ALA A 19 0.34 5.69 -16.06
CA ALA A 19 -0.43 6.92 -16.22
C ALA A 19 -1.60 7.02 -15.23
N ASN A 20 -2.28 5.90 -14.96
CA ASN A 20 -3.38 5.85 -14.00
C ASN A 20 -2.91 6.06 -12.55
N SER A 21 -1.78 5.43 -12.16
CA SER A 21 -1.21 5.68 -10.83
C SER A 21 -0.75 7.14 -10.65
N ARG A 22 -0.26 7.81 -11.70
CA ARG A 22 0.17 9.22 -11.63
C ARG A 22 -0.99 10.18 -11.50
N ARG A 23 -2.11 9.88 -12.16
CA ARG A 23 -3.33 10.71 -12.16
C ARG A 23 -4.22 10.49 -10.96
N ALA A 24 -3.99 9.46 -10.15
CA ALA A 24 -4.78 9.24 -8.97
C ALA A 24 -4.67 10.47 -8.05
N GLU A 25 -5.79 11.16 -7.86
CA GLU A 25 -5.91 12.32 -7.00
C GLU A 25 -6.39 11.91 -5.61
N THR A 26 -6.89 10.68 -5.44
CA THR A 26 -7.47 10.20 -4.18
C THR A 26 -6.90 8.85 -3.76
N GLU A 27 -6.98 8.56 -2.46
CA GLU A 27 -6.60 7.25 -1.91
C GLU A 27 -7.46 6.13 -2.52
N LYS A 28 -8.74 6.41 -2.79
CA LYS A 28 -9.67 5.49 -3.42
C LYS A 28 -9.25 5.11 -4.85
N GLU A 29 -8.79 6.08 -5.64
CA GLU A 29 -8.28 5.81 -7.00
C GLU A 29 -7.02 4.95 -6.96
N VAL A 30 -6.12 5.18 -6.00
CA VAL A 30 -4.95 4.30 -5.79
C VAL A 30 -5.38 2.89 -5.39
N GLN A 31 -6.40 2.75 -4.53
CA GLN A 31 -6.94 1.45 -4.13
C GLN A 31 -7.53 0.68 -5.32
N GLU A 32 -8.33 1.36 -6.14
CA GLU A 32 -8.98 0.77 -7.32
C GLU A 32 -7.92 0.33 -8.35
N TRP A 33 -6.99 1.23 -8.68
CA TRP A 33 -5.87 0.91 -9.54
C TRP A 33 -5.06 -0.28 -9.01
N LEU A 34 -4.59 -0.24 -7.75
CA LEU A 34 -3.76 -1.32 -7.22
C LEU A 34 -4.52 -2.65 -7.19
N GLY A 35 -5.81 -2.63 -6.82
CA GLY A 35 -6.68 -3.80 -6.85
C GLY A 35 -6.73 -4.45 -8.23
N GLU A 36 -6.98 -3.66 -9.28
CA GLU A 36 -6.96 -4.11 -10.67
C GLU A 36 -5.59 -4.69 -11.07
N GLN A 37 -4.50 -3.98 -10.76
CA GLN A 37 -3.16 -4.42 -11.08
C GLN A 37 -2.80 -5.76 -10.42
N MET A 38 -3.28 -5.97 -9.19
CA MET A 38 -3.11 -7.22 -8.46
C MET A 38 -3.94 -8.35 -9.06
N ASP A 39 -5.17 -8.08 -9.47
CA ASP A 39 -6.05 -9.09 -10.07
C ASP A 39 -5.50 -9.60 -11.41
N LEU A 40 -5.09 -8.68 -12.29
CA LEU A 40 -4.45 -8.98 -13.58
C LEU A 40 -3.18 -9.85 -13.43
N ARG A 41 -2.45 -9.68 -12.33
CA ARG A 41 -1.18 -10.39 -12.05
C ARG A 41 -1.34 -11.59 -11.11
N SER A 42 -2.56 -11.88 -10.66
CA SER A 42 -2.87 -12.96 -9.71
C SER A 42 -2.43 -14.31 -10.26
N LYS A 43 -2.74 -14.58 -11.53
CA LYS A 43 -2.52 -15.87 -12.20
C LYS A 43 -3.08 -17.05 -11.37
N GLY A 44 -4.21 -16.84 -10.70
CA GLY A 44 -4.89 -17.84 -9.86
C GLY A 44 -4.21 -18.14 -8.52
N ARG A 45 -3.18 -17.39 -8.10
CA ARG A 45 -2.43 -17.65 -6.84
C ARG A 45 -3.07 -16.99 -5.61
N TYR A 46 -3.86 -15.95 -5.82
CA TYR A 46 -4.57 -15.22 -4.79
C TYR A 46 -5.78 -14.50 -5.39
N HIS A 47 -6.67 -14.02 -4.54
CA HIS A 47 -7.74 -13.10 -4.88
C HIS A 47 -7.51 -11.77 -4.15
N ALA A 48 -7.54 -10.66 -4.88
CA ALA A 48 -7.47 -9.31 -4.31
C ALA A 48 -8.88 -8.70 -4.32
N HIS A 49 -9.35 -8.21 -3.17
CA HIS A 49 -10.65 -7.57 -3.07
C HIS A 49 -10.64 -6.47 -2.01
N ARG A 50 -11.54 -5.49 -2.14
CA ARG A 50 -11.73 -4.50 -1.06
C ARG A 50 -12.40 -5.17 0.13
N GLY A 51 -11.96 -4.83 1.34
CA GLY A 51 -12.55 -5.39 2.56
C GLY A 51 -14.05 -5.11 2.68
N THR A 52 -14.78 -6.03 3.30
CA THR A 52 -16.20 -5.88 3.62
C THR A 52 -16.40 -4.88 4.75
N GLU A 53 -17.40 -4.02 4.60
CA GLU A 53 -17.62 -2.86 5.45
C GLU A 53 -18.58 -3.19 6.60
N VAL A 54 -18.13 -3.03 7.85
CA VAL A 54 -19.05 -2.96 9.02
C VAL A 54 -19.36 -1.49 9.38
N SER A 55 -18.47 -0.57 8.98
CA SER A 55 -18.65 0.90 8.93
C SER A 55 -17.50 1.52 8.11
N GLN A 56 -17.66 2.72 7.55
CA GLN A 56 -16.60 3.42 6.79
C GLN A 56 -15.27 3.53 7.55
N ARG A 57 -15.30 3.59 8.89
CA ARG A 57 -14.10 3.66 9.74
C ARG A 57 -13.41 2.31 9.98
N ASN A 58 -13.97 1.22 9.46
CA ASN A 58 -13.56 -0.16 9.77
C ASN A 58 -13.23 -0.97 8.52
N ARG A 59 -13.22 -0.35 7.34
CA ARG A 59 -12.94 -1.01 6.08
C ARG A 59 -11.44 -1.02 5.82
N THR A 60 -10.88 -2.22 5.60
CA THR A 60 -9.53 -2.38 5.06
C THR A 60 -9.53 -2.04 3.58
N ASP A 61 -8.48 -1.39 3.11
CA ASP A 61 -8.36 -0.97 1.73
C ASP A 61 -8.37 -2.16 0.75
N ILE A 62 -7.39 -3.07 0.86
CA ILE A 62 -7.32 -4.29 0.05
C ILE A 62 -6.98 -5.50 0.93
N ILE A 63 -7.65 -6.61 0.67
CA ILE A 63 -7.35 -7.94 1.22
C ILE A 63 -6.91 -8.84 0.08
N VAL A 64 -5.79 -9.53 0.28
CA VAL A 64 -5.21 -10.49 -0.66
C VAL A 64 -5.27 -11.87 -0.01
N SER A 65 -6.20 -12.70 -0.46
CA SER A 65 -6.43 -14.04 0.09
C SER A 65 -5.76 -15.09 -0.78
N SER A 66 -4.98 -15.99 -0.19
CA SER A 66 -4.35 -17.09 -0.94
C SER A 66 -5.38 -18.09 -1.46
N THR A 67 -5.16 -18.65 -2.65
CA THR A 67 -5.95 -19.77 -3.17
C THR A 67 -5.48 -21.12 -2.65
N ALA A 68 -4.28 -21.19 -2.06
CA ALA A 68 -3.65 -22.42 -1.59
C ALA A 68 -3.79 -22.65 -0.08
N ALA A 69 -4.05 -21.60 0.70
CA ALA A 69 -4.16 -21.67 2.15
C ALA A 69 -5.11 -20.61 2.70
N LYS A 70 -5.64 -20.83 3.92
CA LYS A 70 -6.47 -19.85 4.64
C LYS A 70 -5.62 -18.75 5.28
N VAL A 71 -4.95 -17.98 4.44
CA VAL A 71 -4.08 -16.87 4.84
C VAL A 71 -4.39 -15.65 3.99
N GLU A 72 -4.34 -14.49 4.64
CA GLU A 72 -4.65 -13.20 4.02
C GLU A 72 -3.56 -12.17 4.33
N VAL A 73 -3.30 -11.30 3.36
CA VAL A 73 -2.47 -10.09 3.52
C VAL A 73 -3.38 -8.87 3.42
N VAL A 74 -3.27 -7.96 4.38
CA VAL A 74 -3.95 -6.66 4.31
C VAL A 74 -3.00 -5.64 3.71
N ILE A 75 -3.46 -4.87 2.72
CA ILE A 75 -2.75 -3.69 2.22
C ILE A 75 -3.55 -2.47 2.64
N GLU A 76 -2.94 -1.61 3.44
CA GLU A 76 -3.42 -0.28 3.78
C GLU A 76 -2.69 0.74 2.89
N ILE A 77 -3.43 1.65 2.27
CA ILE A 77 -2.91 2.59 1.29
C ILE A 77 -3.06 4.00 1.85
N LYS A 78 -2.03 4.83 1.70
CA LYS A 78 -2.09 6.24 2.07
C LYS A 78 -1.56 7.10 0.93
N HIS A 79 -2.43 7.95 0.41
CA HIS A 79 -2.05 8.86 -0.66
C HIS A 79 -1.16 9.99 -0.12
N GLY A 80 0.13 9.97 -0.41
CA GLY A 80 1.12 10.90 0.14
C GLY A 80 0.88 12.36 -0.22
N GLY A 81 0.22 12.66 -1.35
CA GLY A 81 -0.22 14.03 -1.68
C GLY A 81 -1.33 14.61 -0.78
N LYS A 82 -1.99 13.80 0.08
CA LYS A 82 -3.04 14.26 1.00
C LYS A 82 -2.49 14.69 2.36
N SER A 83 -3.36 15.12 3.27
CA SER A 83 -3.01 15.69 4.59
C SER A 83 -2.51 14.69 5.63
N TRP A 84 -1.70 13.71 5.21
CA TRP A 84 -1.04 12.75 6.09
C TRP A 84 0.23 13.36 6.69
N SER A 85 0.29 13.46 8.03
CA SER A 85 1.53 13.79 8.75
C SER A 85 2.35 12.52 9.03
N GLY A 86 3.66 12.66 9.29
CA GLY A 86 4.48 11.50 9.67
C GLY A 86 3.94 10.77 10.90
N ARG A 87 3.36 11.51 11.87
CA ARG A 87 2.71 10.92 13.05
C ARG A 87 1.43 10.16 12.68
N ALA A 88 0.63 10.70 11.77
CA ALA A 88 -0.58 10.03 11.31
C ALA A 88 -0.26 8.75 10.52
N LEU A 89 0.81 8.75 9.72
CA LEU A 89 1.28 7.57 9.00
C LEU A 89 1.82 6.49 9.95
N LYS A 90 2.58 6.88 10.99
CA LYS A 90 2.96 5.96 12.07
C LYS A 90 1.72 5.35 12.74
N ALA A 91 0.72 6.17 13.04
CA ALA A 91 -0.52 5.70 13.65
C ALA A 91 -1.34 4.78 12.71
N ALA A 92 -1.32 5.01 11.40
CA ALA A 92 -1.93 4.10 10.42
C ALA A 92 -1.27 2.71 10.48
N LEU A 93 0.06 2.65 10.56
CA LEU A 93 0.80 1.40 10.71
C LEU A 93 0.47 0.68 12.03
N GLU A 94 0.58 1.37 13.16
CA GLU A 94 0.49 0.74 14.48
C GLU A 94 -0.97 0.48 14.91
N LYS A 95 -1.84 1.47 14.75
CA LYS A 95 -3.19 1.42 15.31
C LYS A 95 -4.21 0.86 14.32
N GLN A 96 -4.08 1.19 13.04
CA GLN A 96 -5.02 0.71 12.02
C GLN A 96 -4.59 -0.65 11.48
N LEU A 97 -3.43 -0.73 10.80
CA LEU A 97 -2.98 -1.96 10.19
C LEU A 97 -2.75 -3.04 11.25
N THR A 98 -1.84 -2.80 12.20
CA THR A 98 -1.44 -3.80 13.19
C THR A 98 -2.51 -4.06 14.26
N GLY A 99 -2.99 -2.99 14.92
CA GLY A 99 -3.88 -3.09 16.08
C GLY A 99 -5.35 -3.42 15.77
N LYS A 100 -5.72 -3.40 14.48
CA LYS A 100 -7.13 -3.53 14.08
C LYS A 100 -7.31 -4.45 12.88
N TYR A 101 -6.61 -4.21 11.78
CA TYR A 101 -6.85 -4.97 10.55
C TYR A 101 -6.21 -6.37 10.54
N LEU A 102 -5.13 -6.57 11.29
CA LEU A 102 -4.48 -7.86 11.51
C LEU A 102 -5.02 -8.63 12.73
N ASN A 103 -6.20 -8.27 13.24
CA ASN A 103 -6.82 -8.99 14.35
C ASN A 103 -7.29 -10.41 13.96
N PRO A 104 -8.00 -10.62 12.83
CA PRO A 104 -8.45 -11.95 12.41
C PRO A 104 -7.30 -12.95 12.28
N ARG A 105 -7.55 -14.22 12.65
CA ARG A 105 -6.51 -15.26 12.74
C ARG A 105 -5.78 -15.50 11.42
N GLU A 106 -6.49 -15.36 10.31
CA GLU A 106 -6.01 -15.58 8.95
C GLU A 106 -5.12 -14.40 8.46
N ARG A 107 -5.16 -13.25 9.15
CA ARG A 107 -4.44 -12.01 8.80
C ARG A 107 -3.27 -11.79 9.75
N ARG A 108 -2.12 -12.35 9.39
CA ARG A 108 -0.86 -12.16 10.13
C ARG A 108 0.20 -11.35 9.38
N HIS A 109 -0.13 -10.90 8.16
CA HIS A 109 0.76 -10.13 7.32
C HIS A 109 0.07 -8.86 6.82
N GLY A 110 0.79 -7.73 6.89
CA GLY A 110 0.27 -6.43 6.49
C GLY A 110 1.26 -5.61 5.68
N ILE A 111 0.75 -4.79 4.77
CA ILE A 111 1.52 -3.81 4.00
C ILE A 111 0.92 -2.43 4.24
N LEU A 112 1.76 -1.46 4.57
CA LEU A 112 1.44 -0.05 4.42
C LEU A 112 2.10 0.46 3.13
N LEU A 113 1.28 0.84 2.15
CA LEU A 113 1.72 1.45 0.90
C LEU A 113 1.50 2.96 0.96
N ILE A 114 2.57 3.73 0.75
CA ILE A 114 2.49 5.19 0.60
C ILE A 114 2.77 5.54 -0.86
N THR A 115 1.84 6.22 -1.52
CA THR A 115 2.08 6.77 -2.86
C THR A 115 2.56 8.21 -2.79
N HIS A 116 3.45 8.63 -3.70
CA HIS A 116 3.99 9.98 -3.74
C HIS A 116 3.60 10.68 -5.04
N HIS A 117 3.01 11.87 -4.96
CA HIS A 117 2.39 12.55 -6.10
C HIS A 117 2.81 14.03 -6.22
N GLY A 118 4.02 14.39 -5.79
CA GLY A 118 4.49 15.78 -5.85
C GLY A 118 5.65 16.04 -4.88
N GLU A 119 5.82 17.27 -4.42
CA GLU A 119 7.00 17.65 -3.61
C GLU A 119 6.72 17.69 -2.09
N LYS A 120 5.73 16.92 -1.62
CA LYS A 120 5.34 16.97 -0.20
C LYS A 120 6.50 16.50 0.68
N GLY A 121 6.75 17.24 1.76
CA GLY A 121 7.60 16.82 2.87
C GLY A 121 6.80 16.45 4.11
N TRP A 122 7.42 15.68 5.01
CA TRP A 122 6.84 15.29 6.29
C TRP A 122 7.73 15.71 7.44
N GLN A 123 7.16 15.83 8.63
CA GLN A 123 7.96 15.97 9.85
C GLN A 123 8.15 14.59 10.48
N HIS A 124 9.39 14.29 10.85
CA HIS A 124 9.71 13.13 11.68
C HIS A 124 8.91 13.21 13.00
N PRO A 125 8.18 12.15 13.40
CA PRO A 125 7.31 12.21 14.57
C PRO A 125 8.00 12.58 15.88
N ASP A 126 9.22 12.07 16.08
CA ASP A 126 9.99 12.29 17.31
C ASP A 126 10.95 13.49 17.21
N THR A 127 11.81 13.52 16.19
CA THR A 127 12.85 14.55 16.06
C THR A 127 12.37 15.88 15.45
N ARG A 128 11.14 15.92 14.91
CA ARG A 128 10.55 17.05 14.18
C ARG A 128 11.32 17.50 12.92
N LYS A 129 12.43 16.85 12.56
CA LYS A 129 13.19 17.14 11.34
C LYS A 129 12.31 16.93 10.10
N ARG A 130 12.50 17.75 9.07
CA ARG A 130 11.83 17.57 7.78
C ARG A 130 12.42 16.33 7.08
N LEU A 131 11.53 15.47 6.58
CA LEU A 131 11.82 14.28 5.80
C LEU A 131 11.28 14.48 4.38
N GLY A 132 12.10 14.11 3.39
CA GLY A 132 11.60 13.81 2.04
C GLY A 132 10.95 12.42 1.99
N PHE A 133 10.42 12.03 0.83
CA PHE A 133 9.71 10.76 0.68
C PHE A 133 10.54 9.54 1.09
N GLY A 134 11.79 9.42 0.59
CA GLY A 134 12.68 8.33 0.97
C GLY A 134 12.92 8.23 2.48
N GLY A 135 13.22 9.36 3.12
CA GLY A 135 13.42 9.41 4.58
C GLY A 135 12.17 9.08 5.39
N LEU A 136 10.97 9.42 4.89
CA LEU A 136 9.71 8.98 5.48
C LEU A 136 9.55 7.45 5.39
N ILE A 137 9.80 6.86 4.22
CA ILE A 137 9.68 5.41 4.02
C ILE A 137 10.67 4.65 4.91
N GLU A 138 11.92 5.10 4.99
CA GLU A 138 12.92 4.51 5.89
C GLU A 138 12.51 4.58 7.36
N TYR A 139 11.99 5.73 7.80
CA TYR A 139 11.47 5.89 9.14
C TYR A 139 10.33 4.90 9.42
N LEU A 140 9.33 4.80 8.53
CA LEU A 140 8.20 3.90 8.70
C LEU A 140 8.61 2.42 8.64
N ARG A 141 9.60 2.06 7.83
CA ARG A 141 10.17 0.71 7.81
C ARG A 141 10.79 0.33 9.15
N LYS A 142 11.54 1.24 9.79
CA LYS A 142 12.07 1.00 11.14
C LYS A 142 10.95 0.76 12.16
N VAL A 143 9.85 1.52 12.08
CA VAL A 143 8.66 1.26 12.92
C VAL A 143 8.06 -0.12 12.62
N ALA A 144 7.93 -0.48 11.35
CA ALA A 144 7.42 -1.79 10.92
C ALA A 144 8.28 -2.95 11.44
N ASP A 145 9.60 -2.84 11.34
CA ASP A 145 10.55 -3.86 11.80
C ASP A 145 10.50 -4.05 13.32
N SER A 146 10.19 -2.98 14.07
CA SER A 146 9.95 -3.05 15.51
C SER A 146 8.56 -3.57 15.89
N THR A 147 7.64 -3.72 14.93
CA THR A 147 6.26 -4.17 15.14
C THR A 147 6.14 -5.66 14.80
N THR A 148 6.43 -6.52 15.77
CA THR A 148 6.52 -7.98 15.57
C THR A 148 5.32 -8.77 16.08
N GLU A 149 4.42 -8.13 16.82
CA GLU A 149 3.21 -8.75 17.39
C GLU A 149 2.09 -7.75 17.62
N ASN A 150 0.87 -8.27 17.76
CA ASN A 150 -0.30 -7.54 18.27
C ASN A 150 -0.93 -8.35 19.42
N GLN A 151 -2.06 -7.88 19.95
CA GLN A 151 -2.76 -8.54 21.06
C GLN A 151 -3.21 -10.00 20.78
N TYR A 152 -3.19 -10.44 19.51
CA TYR A 152 -3.58 -11.77 19.05
C TYR A 152 -2.40 -12.63 18.56
N GLY A 153 -1.17 -12.17 18.79
CA GLY A 153 0.06 -12.91 18.54
C GLY A 153 0.98 -12.28 17.48
N PRO A 154 1.94 -13.07 16.95
CA PRO A 154 2.94 -12.57 16.01
C PRO A 154 2.34 -12.03 14.73
N VAL A 155 2.86 -10.91 14.24
CA VAL A 155 2.51 -10.32 12.95
C VAL A 155 3.76 -9.91 12.19
N GLN A 156 3.64 -9.77 10.88
CA GLN A 156 4.68 -9.17 10.05
C GLN A 156 4.09 -8.04 9.22
N VAL A 157 4.60 -6.83 9.44
CA VAL A 157 4.25 -5.66 8.63
C VAL A 157 5.43 -5.22 7.75
N ARG A 158 5.10 -4.68 6.58
CA ARG A 158 6.06 -4.11 5.63
C ARG A 158 5.58 -2.75 5.14
N VAL A 159 6.53 -1.89 4.79
CA VAL A 159 6.24 -0.56 4.24
C VAL A 159 6.88 -0.43 2.87
N PHE A 160 6.07 -0.03 1.90
CA PHE A 160 6.49 0.28 0.55
C PHE A 160 6.13 1.72 0.19
N GLY A 161 7.04 2.38 -0.51
CA GLY A 161 6.78 3.65 -1.17
C GLY A 161 6.62 3.39 -2.66
N LEU A 162 5.60 3.99 -3.28
CA LEU A 162 5.46 4.05 -4.73
C LEU A 162 5.56 5.51 -5.16
N ASP A 163 6.59 5.82 -5.95
CA ASP A 163 6.78 7.18 -6.44
C ASP A 163 6.05 7.38 -7.77
N ALA A 164 5.04 8.25 -7.75
CA ALA A 164 4.19 8.60 -8.87
C ALA A 164 4.30 10.11 -9.21
N SER A 165 5.35 10.80 -8.74
CA SER A 165 5.52 12.25 -8.95
C SER A 165 6.16 12.63 -10.29
N GLY A 166 6.42 11.68 -11.19
CA GLY A 166 7.16 11.89 -12.44
C GLY A 166 6.32 12.16 -13.68
#